data_AF-A0A0Q4KVN1-F1
#
_entry.id   AF-A0A0Q4KVN1-F1
#
_cell.length_a   1.000
_cell.length_b   1.000
_cell.length_c   1.000
_cell.angle_alpha   90.00
_cell.angle_beta   90.00
_cell.angle_gamma   90.00
#
_symmetry.space_group_name_H-M   'P 1'
#
loop_
_entity.id
_entity.type
_entity.pdbx_description
1 polymer ?
#
loop_
_entity_poly.entity_id
_entity_poly.type
_entity_poly.pdbx_seq_one_letter_code
_entity_poly.pdbx_strand_id
1 'polypeptide(L)'
;MRMRGSTVVRGVAIAVMAMAMAGPAIGACKVSKLAELPVTLIGRRAMVDAKFGTHDTRFIVDSGAFYSTLSRASAAEFGLSSTPAPSWFRLRGVNGDASASIASAKDFTLAGIPLPRVSFIVGGTDTGTAGLLGQNILGLVDVEYDLPHGAVRLMKVEDCGNVGLAYWAAGKPYSMIPLERGDGGPWKPHTIGTVLVNGVKMRAVFDSGAQTTIMTLAAAKRAGITPTSPGVRPVGYNSGLGSKQLTTWIAPFDTIDLGGEVVPKPKFNIADIKLDGDMLIGFDFFLTHRMFVSNANHLMYMTYEGGTVFGLTPTGARTTGGEKLDLTDTAGVPTDAAGFSRRAAVFLSKRHYPEGLADLDKAVAMAPTVGRYVFLRGQARLANGQLLLAAADIDKAAALSPDDNEVRLLRARLRVMSRDPAGAAEDMKVADRTLAAGSDDRLRLAGLYDSIDQPEGSIANYDAWLKMHGDDADRATAYNGRCWARALLDRELDRALSDCNTALKLRPGSASYLDSRALVQLRLGKLDAALADYDAALKANPRNAWSLYMRGVAERRAGKTEAADADRKAALAINPDVAKRAARYGLDG
;
A
#
# COMPACT_ATOMS: atom_id res chain seq x y z
N MET A 1 -37.56 54.72 -66.76
CA MET A 1 -38.92 54.36 -67.19
C MET A 1 -39.21 52.94 -66.71
N ARG A 2 -40.26 52.76 -65.91
CA ARG A 2 -40.73 51.48 -65.35
C ARG A 2 -41.28 50.56 -66.45
N MET A 3 -41.15 49.25 -66.26
CA MET A 3 -42.20 48.19 -66.23
C MET A 3 -41.55 46.82 -66.50
N ARG A 4 -41.46 45.93 -65.49
CA ARG A 4 -42.39 44.84 -65.10
C ARG A 4 -42.33 43.59 -66.00
N GLY A 5 -41.98 42.46 -65.40
CA GLY A 5 -42.12 41.12 -65.99
C GLY A 5 -41.56 40.03 -65.07
N SER A 6 -42.46 39.33 -64.38
CA SER A 6 -42.28 38.34 -63.32
C SER A 6 -41.92 36.93 -63.80
N THR A 7 -41.06 36.22 -63.06
CA THR A 7 -40.99 34.74 -63.12
C THR A 7 -40.52 34.11 -61.80
N VAL A 8 -41.50 33.58 -61.08
CA VAL A 8 -41.55 32.32 -60.29
C VAL A 8 -40.22 31.72 -59.81
N VAL A 9 -40.01 31.76 -58.49
CA VAL A 9 -39.08 30.89 -57.76
C VAL A 9 -39.73 29.51 -57.58
N ARG A 10 -39.18 28.48 -58.23
CA ARG A 10 -39.45 27.08 -57.89
C ARG A 10 -38.31 26.59 -56.99
N GLY A 11 -38.63 26.37 -55.72
CA GLY A 11 -37.75 25.65 -54.79
C GLY A 11 -37.60 24.20 -55.24
N VAL A 12 -36.37 23.79 -55.50
CA VAL A 12 -36.02 22.37 -55.66
C VAL A 12 -35.80 21.81 -54.26
N ALA A 13 -36.78 21.05 -53.77
CA ALA A 13 -36.60 20.19 -52.62
C ALA A 13 -35.65 19.05 -53.03
N ILE A 14 -34.39 19.12 -52.59
CA ILE A 14 -33.48 17.98 -52.66
C ILE A 14 -33.91 17.02 -51.55
N ALA A 15 -34.65 15.98 -51.93
CA ALA A 15 -34.89 14.82 -51.09
C ALA A 15 -33.53 14.13 -50.85
N VAL A 16 -32.94 14.37 -49.67
CA VAL A 16 -31.86 13.53 -49.17
C VAL A 16 -32.46 12.18 -48.87
N MET A 17 -32.33 11.27 -49.83
CA MET A 17 -32.65 9.87 -49.66
C MET A 17 -31.71 9.33 -48.58
N ALA A 18 -32.23 9.12 -47.38
CA ALA A 18 -31.54 8.39 -46.34
C ALA A 18 -31.38 6.94 -46.82
N MET A 19 -30.27 6.65 -47.49
CA MET A 19 -29.78 5.28 -47.60
C MET A 19 -29.40 4.86 -46.18
N ALA A 20 -30.33 4.14 -45.55
CA ALA A 20 -29.99 3.27 -44.44
C ALA A 20 -28.97 2.26 -44.98
N MET A 21 -27.68 2.56 -44.82
CA MET A 21 -26.68 1.50 -44.87
C MET A 21 -27.00 0.58 -43.71
N ALA A 22 -27.55 -0.59 -44.02
CA ALA A 22 -27.54 -1.70 -43.10
C ALA A 22 -26.09 -1.89 -42.66
N GLY A 23 -25.78 -1.53 -41.41
CA GLY A 23 -24.48 -1.81 -40.82
C GLY A 23 -24.21 -3.31 -40.93
N PRO A 24 -22.95 -3.73 -41.11
CA PRO A 24 -22.62 -5.14 -41.12
C PRO A 24 -23.16 -5.75 -39.81
N ALA A 25 -23.82 -6.88 -39.94
CA ALA A 25 -24.46 -7.60 -38.84
C ALA A 25 -23.52 -7.70 -37.63
N ILE A 26 -23.96 -7.17 -36.49
CA ILE A 26 -23.34 -7.35 -35.18
C ILE A 26 -23.55 -8.83 -34.83
N GLY A 27 -22.62 -9.68 -35.26
CA GLY A 27 -22.70 -11.13 -35.05
C GLY A 27 -21.40 -11.82 -34.65
N ALA A 28 -20.27 -11.10 -34.58
CA ALA A 28 -18.96 -11.73 -34.36
C ALA A 28 -18.24 -11.33 -33.06
N CYS A 29 -18.43 -10.11 -32.55
CA CYS A 29 -17.69 -9.67 -31.35
C CYS A 29 -18.07 -10.51 -30.12
N LYS A 30 -17.12 -11.31 -29.66
CA LYS A 30 -17.29 -12.18 -28.50
C LYS A 30 -16.33 -11.75 -27.40
N VAL A 31 -16.91 -11.23 -26.32
CA VAL A 31 -16.19 -10.94 -25.08
C VAL A 31 -16.53 -12.05 -24.08
N SER A 32 -15.51 -12.82 -23.68
CA SER A 32 -15.69 -13.96 -22.78
C SER A 32 -14.75 -13.88 -21.58
N LYS A 33 -15.28 -14.24 -20.41
CA LYS A 33 -14.52 -14.29 -19.16
C LYS A 33 -13.75 -15.61 -19.08
N LEU A 34 -12.42 -15.54 -19.15
CA LEU A 34 -11.54 -16.69 -18.95
C LEU A 34 -11.42 -17.05 -17.47
N ALA A 35 -11.26 -16.02 -16.64
CA ALA A 35 -11.12 -16.15 -15.20
C ALA A 35 -11.72 -14.94 -14.48
N GLU A 36 -12.26 -15.19 -13.29
CA GLU A 36 -12.57 -14.13 -12.33
C GLU A 36 -11.67 -14.34 -11.12
N LEU A 37 -10.91 -13.31 -10.78
CA LEU A 37 -10.06 -13.25 -9.60
C LEU A 37 -10.82 -12.43 -8.54
N PRO A 38 -11.38 -13.08 -7.49
CA PRO A 38 -12.01 -12.36 -6.40
C PRO A 38 -10.96 -11.47 -5.72
N VAL A 39 -11.25 -10.18 -5.60
CA VAL A 39 -10.34 -9.24 -4.95
C VAL A 39 -10.77 -9.04 -3.51
N THR A 40 -9.80 -9.23 -2.61
CA THR A 40 -9.90 -8.82 -1.22
C THR A 40 -9.13 -7.52 -1.03
N LEU A 41 -9.79 -6.48 -0.55
CA LEU A 41 -9.11 -5.23 -0.21
C LEU A 41 -8.48 -5.34 1.18
N ILE A 42 -7.16 -5.13 1.27
CA ILE A 42 -6.44 -5.04 2.55
C ILE A 42 -5.80 -3.66 2.63
N GLY A 43 -6.40 -2.77 3.43
CA GLY A 43 -6.06 -1.35 3.40
C GLY A 43 -6.34 -0.75 2.01
N ARG A 44 -5.30 -0.19 1.36
CA ARG A 44 -5.37 0.38 -0.01
C ARG A 44 -4.70 -0.51 -1.06
N ARG A 45 -4.87 -1.83 -0.93
CA ARG A 45 -4.27 -2.83 -1.82
C ARG A 45 -5.34 -3.81 -2.28
N ALA A 46 -5.42 -4.06 -3.59
CA ALA A 46 -6.21 -5.13 -4.17
C ALA A 46 -5.42 -6.43 -4.08
N MET A 47 -5.91 -7.39 -3.29
CA MET A 47 -5.26 -8.67 -3.09
C MET A 47 -6.04 -9.78 -3.77
N VAL A 48 -5.32 -10.73 -4.38
CA VAL A 48 -5.90 -11.97 -4.92
C VAL A 48 -5.23 -13.17 -4.26
N ASP A 49 -6.03 -14.18 -3.93
CA ASP A 49 -5.52 -15.42 -3.34
C ASP A 49 -4.76 -16.25 -4.39
N ALA A 50 -3.64 -16.82 -3.97
CA ALA A 50 -2.79 -17.68 -4.78
C ALA A 50 -2.20 -18.81 -3.93
N LYS A 51 -1.65 -19.82 -4.58
CA LYS A 51 -0.97 -20.94 -3.91
C LYS A 51 0.35 -21.29 -4.58
N PHE A 52 1.34 -21.66 -3.78
CA PHE A 52 2.57 -22.34 -4.20
C PHE A 52 2.58 -23.74 -3.59
N GLY A 53 2.22 -24.75 -4.37
CA GLY A 53 1.98 -26.09 -3.87
C GLY A 53 0.88 -26.09 -2.79
N THR A 54 1.24 -26.38 -1.55
CA THR A 54 0.34 -26.36 -0.38
C THR A 54 0.33 -25.02 0.38
N HIS A 55 1.17 -24.05 0.00
CA HIS A 55 1.27 -22.77 0.70
C HIS A 55 0.24 -21.78 0.15
N ASP A 56 -0.74 -21.42 0.98
CA ASP A 56 -1.69 -20.35 0.69
C ASP A 56 -1.02 -18.99 0.83
N THR A 57 -1.26 -18.09 -0.11
CA THR A 57 -0.71 -16.74 -0.08
C THR A 57 -1.58 -15.74 -0.84
N ARG A 58 -1.17 -14.46 -0.85
CA ARG A 58 -1.85 -13.39 -1.57
C ARG A 58 -0.89 -12.47 -2.29
N PHE A 59 -1.29 -12.04 -3.48
CA PHE A 59 -0.56 -11.08 -4.29
C PHE A 59 -1.32 -9.76 -4.38
N ILE A 60 -0.59 -8.65 -4.37
CA ILE A 60 -1.13 -7.36 -4.77
C ILE A 60 -1.33 -7.40 -6.28
N VAL A 61 -2.53 -7.12 -6.78
CA VAL A 61 -2.75 -6.94 -8.21
C VAL A 61 -2.12 -5.61 -8.60
N ASP A 62 -1.08 -5.66 -9.43
CA ASP A 62 -0.26 -4.50 -9.78
C ASP A 62 -0.14 -4.39 -11.30
N SER A 63 -1.01 -3.57 -11.89
CA SER A 63 -0.96 -3.27 -13.32
C SER A 63 0.27 -2.44 -13.73
N GLY A 64 0.91 -1.72 -12.79
CA GLY A 64 2.12 -0.95 -13.04
C GLY A 64 3.39 -1.81 -13.04
N ALA A 65 3.36 -2.95 -12.35
CA ALA A 65 4.47 -3.90 -12.31
C ALA A 65 4.65 -4.60 -13.66
N PHE A 66 5.78 -4.32 -14.34
CA PHE A 66 6.12 -4.99 -15.60
C PHE A 66 6.27 -6.52 -15.47
N TYR A 67 6.52 -7.03 -14.27
CA TYR A 67 6.67 -8.44 -13.98
C TYR A 67 6.19 -8.76 -12.57
N SER A 68 5.71 -9.98 -12.36
CA SER A 68 5.33 -10.46 -11.04
C SER A 68 6.57 -10.59 -10.15
N THR A 69 6.46 -10.10 -8.93
CA THR A 69 7.57 -10.08 -7.97
C THR A 69 7.28 -10.92 -6.75
N LEU A 70 8.34 -11.32 -6.06
CA LEU A 70 8.31 -11.92 -4.73
C LEU A 70 9.33 -11.23 -3.84
N SER A 71 9.05 -11.10 -2.54
CA SER A 71 10.11 -10.78 -1.59
C SER A 71 11.09 -11.97 -1.49
N ARG A 72 12.33 -11.72 -1.06
CA ARG A 72 13.28 -12.83 -0.81
C ARG A 72 12.79 -13.77 0.27
N ALA A 73 12.13 -13.22 1.28
CA ALA A 73 11.54 -14.00 2.35
C ALA A 73 10.44 -14.93 1.82
N SER A 74 9.50 -14.41 1.03
CA SER A 74 8.42 -15.21 0.45
C SER A 74 8.94 -16.27 -0.52
N ALA A 75 9.91 -15.94 -1.37
CA ALA A 75 10.52 -16.94 -2.26
C ALA A 75 11.16 -18.09 -1.48
N ALA A 76 11.87 -17.78 -0.38
CA ALA A 76 12.46 -18.80 0.49
C ALA A 76 11.39 -19.61 1.24
N GLU A 77 10.32 -18.97 1.72
CA GLU A 77 9.19 -19.60 2.39
C GLU A 77 8.48 -20.61 1.49
N PHE A 78 8.30 -20.27 0.21
CA PHE A 78 7.70 -21.16 -0.78
C PHE A 78 8.66 -22.22 -1.33
N GLY A 79 9.89 -22.31 -0.80
CA GLY A 79 10.91 -23.27 -1.24
C GLY A 79 11.43 -23.02 -2.65
N LEU A 80 11.30 -21.79 -3.17
CA LEU A 80 11.73 -21.46 -4.52
C LEU A 80 13.23 -21.20 -4.56
N SER A 81 13.91 -21.88 -5.48
CA SER A 81 15.30 -21.57 -5.80
C SER A 81 15.37 -20.32 -6.69
N SER A 82 16.16 -19.34 -6.28
CA SER A 82 16.37 -18.12 -7.04
C SER A 82 17.81 -18.01 -7.55
N THR A 83 17.97 -17.57 -8.81
CA THR A 83 19.27 -17.28 -9.41
C THR A 83 19.48 -15.78 -9.45
N PRO A 84 20.66 -15.25 -9.05
CA PRO A 84 20.93 -13.82 -9.16
C PRO A 84 20.72 -13.33 -10.59
N ALA A 85 20.02 -12.21 -10.75
CA ALA A 85 19.93 -11.56 -12.04
C ALA A 85 21.29 -10.96 -12.41
N PRO A 86 21.56 -10.70 -13.71
CA PRO A 86 22.78 -10.00 -14.13
C PRO A 86 22.97 -8.69 -13.36
N SER A 87 24.21 -8.31 -13.06
CA SER A 87 24.53 -7.15 -12.20
C SER A 87 23.98 -5.81 -12.71
N TRP A 88 23.76 -5.68 -14.02
CA TRP A 88 23.13 -4.51 -14.65
C TRP A 88 21.61 -4.45 -14.44
N PHE A 89 20.98 -5.57 -14.09
CA PHE A 89 19.54 -5.66 -13.87
C PHE A 89 19.20 -5.38 -12.41
N ARG A 90 18.52 -4.25 -12.18
CA ARG A 90 18.06 -3.80 -10.87
C ARG A 90 16.55 -3.58 -10.93
N LEU A 91 15.84 -4.05 -9.92
CA LEU A 91 14.43 -3.72 -9.72
C LEU A 91 14.33 -2.25 -9.33
N ARG A 92 13.57 -1.44 -10.08
CA ARG A 92 13.30 -0.04 -9.72
C ARG A 92 11.89 0.09 -9.18
N GLY A 93 11.72 0.93 -8.18
CA GLY A 93 10.40 1.37 -7.74
C GLY A 93 10.44 2.74 -7.08
N VAL A 94 9.31 3.12 -6.47
CA VAL A 94 9.09 4.48 -5.95
C VAL A 94 10.17 4.91 -4.94
N ASN A 95 10.73 3.98 -4.16
CA ASN A 95 11.75 4.25 -3.13
C ASN A 95 13.19 3.87 -3.54
N GLY A 96 13.43 3.65 -4.84
CA GLY A 96 14.76 3.41 -5.40
C GLY A 96 14.95 2.00 -5.98
N ASP A 97 16.21 1.57 -6.02
CA ASP A 97 16.61 0.36 -6.73
C ASP A 97 16.98 -0.78 -5.76
N ALA A 98 16.54 -2.00 -6.05
CA ALA A 98 16.88 -3.22 -5.33
C ALA A 98 17.60 -4.22 -6.24
N SER A 99 18.43 -5.07 -5.65
CA SER A 99 19.00 -6.23 -6.37
C SER A 99 17.90 -7.26 -6.63
N ALA A 100 18.04 -7.93 -7.78
CA ALA A 100 17.04 -8.85 -8.29
C ALA A 100 17.65 -10.25 -8.43
N SER A 101 16.83 -11.24 -8.15
CA SER A 101 17.03 -12.64 -8.54
C SER A 101 15.82 -13.10 -9.34
N ILE A 102 15.89 -14.26 -9.98
CA ILE A 102 14.79 -14.86 -10.72
C ILE A 102 14.48 -16.20 -10.10
N ALA A 103 13.22 -16.46 -9.78
CA ALA A 103 12.73 -17.76 -9.34
C ALA A 103 11.66 -18.27 -10.30
N SER A 104 11.55 -19.59 -10.45
CA SER A 104 10.54 -20.23 -11.28
C SER A 104 9.71 -21.19 -10.43
N ALA A 105 8.39 -21.01 -10.47
CA ALA A 105 7.42 -21.84 -9.78
C ALA A 105 6.74 -22.79 -10.76
N LYS A 106 6.77 -24.08 -10.45
CA LYS A 106 6.15 -25.12 -11.30
C LYS A 106 4.68 -25.35 -10.94
N ASP A 107 4.33 -25.09 -9.70
CA ASP A 107 3.09 -25.41 -9.00
C ASP A 107 2.41 -24.14 -8.44
N PHE A 108 2.37 -23.09 -9.26
CA PHE A 108 1.67 -21.86 -8.93
C PHE A 108 0.19 -21.95 -9.34
N THR A 109 -0.70 -21.58 -8.44
CA THR A 109 -2.14 -21.50 -8.70
C THR A 109 -2.65 -20.12 -8.35
N LEU A 110 -3.43 -19.51 -9.23
CA LEU A 110 -4.03 -18.19 -9.02
C LEU A 110 -5.56 -18.32 -9.03
N ALA A 111 -6.22 -18.00 -7.92
CA ALA A 111 -7.68 -18.16 -7.76
C ALA A 111 -8.21 -19.56 -8.20
N GLY A 112 -7.46 -20.62 -7.89
CA GLY A 112 -7.80 -22.01 -8.27
C GLY A 112 -7.39 -22.41 -9.69
N ILE A 113 -6.81 -21.51 -10.47
CA ILE A 113 -6.34 -21.78 -11.84
C ILE A 113 -4.85 -22.14 -11.79
N PRO A 114 -4.45 -23.37 -12.18
CA PRO A 114 -3.06 -23.75 -12.22
C PRO A 114 -2.33 -23.04 -13.38
N LEU A 115 -1.23 -22.38 -13.06
CA LEU A 115 -0.36 -21.68 -14.00
C LEU A 115 1.04 -22.30 -13.93
N PRO A 116 1.39 -23.24 -14.84
CA PRO A 116 2.66 -23.93 -14.78
C PRO A 116 3.82 -23.03 -15.24
N ARG A 117 4.97 -23.13 -14.56
CA ARG A 117 6.24 -22.48 -14.92
C ARG A 117 6.18 -20.96 -14.94
N VAL A 118 5.50 -20.37 -13.96
CA VAL A 118 5.53 -18.92 -13.77
C VAL A 118 6.88 -18.51 -13.21
N SER A 119 7.53 -17.55 -13.84
CA SER A 119 8.74 -16.93 -13.30
C SER A 119 8.37 -15.68 -12.51
N PHE A 120 9.13 -15.42 -11.44
CA PHE A 120 8.98 -14.27 -10.56
C PHE A 120 10.34 -13.58 -10.42
N ILE A 121 10.34 -12.25 -10.37
CA ILE A 121 11.52 -11.51 -9.95
C ILE A 121 11.52 -11.44 -8.44
N VAL A 122 12.58 -11.93 -7.82
CA VAL A 122 12.73 -11.97 -6.37
C VAL A 122 13.61 -10.80 -5.92
N GLY A 123 13.07 -9.92 -5.08
CA GLY A 123 13.81 -8.79 -4.53
C GLY A 123 12.91 -7.64 -4.08
N GLY A 124 13.54 -6.60 -3.52
CA GLY A 124 12.84 -5.43 -2.99
C GLY A 124 12.46 -5.55 -1.52
N THR A 125 11.60 -4.62 -1.10
CA THR A 125 11.05 -4.50 0.26
C THR A 125 9.94 -5.52 0.45
N ASP A 126 9.90 -6.21 1.59
CA ASP A 126 8.77 -7.06 1.92
C ASP A 126 7.61 -6.19 2.40
N THR A 127 6.44 -6.36 1.81
CA THR A 127 5.26 -5.55 2.12
C THR A 127 4.27 -6.24 3.05
N GLY A 128 4.65 -7.38 3.64
CA GLY A 128 3.77 -8.26 4.41
C GLY A 128 2.86 -9.11 3.53
N THR A 129 3.22 -9.31 2.26
CA THR A 129 2.47 -10.05 1.24
C THR A 129 3.47 -10.80 0.36
N ALA A 130 3.06 -11.87 -0.35
CA ALA A 130 3.99 -12.63 -1.20
C ALA A 130 4.76 -11.74 -2.19
N GLY A 131 4.04 -10.82 -2.83
CA GLY A 131 4.61 -9.85 -3.76
C GLY A 131 3.55 -9.27 -4.69
N LEU A 132 3.98 -8.84 -5.87
CA LEU A 132 3.15 -8.17 -6.86
C LEU A 132 2.79 -9.15 -7.98
N LEU A 133 1.53 -9.15 -8.40
CA LEU A 133 1.06 -9.83 -9.61
C LEU A 133 1.13 -8.83 -10.76
N GLY A 134 2.11 -9.00 -11.64
CA GLY A 134 2.43 -8.06 -12.70
C GLY A 134 2.05 -8.51 -14.10
N GLN A 135 2.55 -7.77 -15.10
CA GLN A 135 2.17 -7.88 -16.50
C GLN A 135 2.58 -9.20 -17.19
N ASN A 136 3.53 -9.97 -16.65
CA ASN A 136 3.81 -11.31 -17.18
C ASN A 136 2.65 -12.31 -17.00
N ILE A 137 1.68 -11.98 -16.13
CA ILE A 137 0.42 -12.73 -15.99
C ILE A 137 -0.75 -11.86 -16.46
N LEU A 138 -0.84 -10.62 -15.97
CA LEU A 138 -1.97 -9.73 -16.29
C LEU A 138 -1.99 -9.36 -17.79
N GLY A 139 -0.84 -9.14 -18.40
CA GLY A 139 -0.72 -8.73 -19.80
C GLY A 139 -0.86 -9.86 -20.82
N LEU A 140 -1.09 -11.11 -20.38
CA LEU A 140 -1.28 -12.24 -21.30
C LEU A 140 -2.57 -12.16 -22.12
N VAL A 141 -3.59 -11.48 -21.56
CA VAL A 141 -4.92 -11.33 -22.13
C VAL A 141 -5.47 -9.94 -21.78
N ASP A 142 -6.64 -9.59 -22.32
CA ASP A 142 -7.30 -8.36 -21.93
C ASP A 142 -7.76 -8.45 -20.46
N VAL A 143 -7.72 -7.35 -19.73
CA VAL A 143 -8.00 -7.34 -18.29
C VAL A 143 -9.09 -6.34 -17.95
N GLU A 144 -10.05 -6.79 -17.18
CA GLU A 144 -11.05 -5.94 -16.57
C GLU A 144 -10.75 -5.75 -15.08
N TYR A 145 -10.57 -4.49 -14.68
CA TYR A 145 -10.42 -4.08 -13.29
C TYR A 145 -11.76 -3.55 -12.79
N ASP A 146 -12.39 -4.32 -11.91
CA ASP A 146 -13.67 -4.01 -11.30
C ASP A 146 -13.52 -4.01 -9.77
N LEU A 147 -12.54 -3.24 -9.29
CA LEU A 147 -12.24 -3.14 -7.85
C LEU A 147 -13.40 -2.57 -7.01
N PRO A 148 -14.27 -1.67 -7.51
CA PRO A 148 -15.45 -1.23 -6.76
C PRO A 148 -16.37 -2.40 -6.37
N HIS A 149 -16.46 -3.43 -7.22
CA HIS A 149 -17.20 -4.67 -6.96
C HIS A 149 -16.29 -5.82 -6.48
N GLY A 150 -15.00 -5.51 -6.30
CA GLY A 150 -13.91 -6.37 -5.87
C GLY A 150 -13.71 -7.62 -6.73
N ALA A 151 -13.55 -7.39 -8.04
CA ALA A 151 -13.14 -8.40 -8.99
C ALA A 151 -12.06 -7.86 -9.94
N VAL A 152 -11.19 -8.76 -10.39
CA VAL A 152 -10.37 -8.58 -11.59
C VAL A 152 -10.71 -9.74 -12.51
N ARG A 153 -10.94 -9.48 -13.80
CA ARG A 153 -11.32 -10.52 -14.75
C ARG A 153 -10.32 -10.59 -15.89
N LEU A 154 -9.91 -11.80 -16.20
CA LEU A 154 -9.10 -12.10 -17.39
C LEU A 154 -10.06 -12.39 -18.53
N MET A 155 -9.93 -11.63 -19.61
CA MET A 155 -10.93 -11.53 -20.66
C MET A 155 -10.33 -11.92 -22.01
N LYS A 156 -11.09 -12.71 -22.77
CA LYS A 156 -10.77 -13.03 -24.16
C LYS A 156 -11.74 -12.30 -25.07
N VAL A 157 -11.17 -11.51 -25.98
CA VAL A 157 -11.88 -10.73 -26.98
C VAL A 157 -11.59 -11.33 -28.34
N GLU A 158 -12.64 -11.71 -29.08
CA GLU A 158 -12.55 -12.30 -30.41
C GLU A 158 -13.42 -11.50 -31.38
N ASP A 159 -12.90 -11.23 -32.57
CA ASP A 159 -13.62 -10.64 -33.71
C ASP A 159 -14.36 -9.31 -33.42
N CYS A 160 -13.82 -8.50 -32.51
CA CYS A 160 -14.45 -7.25 -32.09
C CYS A 160 -14.05 -6.01 -32.90
N GLY A 161 -12.93 -6.04 -33.65
CA GLY A 161 -12.47 -4.87 -34.42
C GLY A 161 -12.47 -3.59 -33.58
N ASN A 162 -13.16 -2.55 -34.06
CA ASN A 162 -13.29 -1.25 -33.38
C ASN A 162 -14.55 -1.12 -32.50
N VAL A 163 -15.24 -2.22 -32.17
CA VAL A 163 -16.40 -2.18 -31.27
C VAL A 163 -15.93 -1.77 -29.87
N GLY A 164 -16.66 -0.84 -29.24
CA GLY A 164 -16.40 -0.42 -27.87
C GLY A 164 -16.54 -1.58 -26.89
N LEU A 165 -15.50 -1.84 -26.10
CA LEU A 165 -15.44 -2.98 -25.18
C LEU A 165 -15.95 -2.66 -23.77
N ALA A 166 -16.59 -1.50 -23.58
CA ALA A 166 -17.32 -1.14 -22.36
C ALA A 166 -18.68 -1.86 -22.27
N TYR A 167 -18.70 -3.18 -22.42
CA TYR A 167 -19.93 -3.97 -22.59
C TYR A 167 -20.87 -3.90 -21.37
N TRP A 168 -20.32 -3.62 -20.18
CA TRP A 168 -21.10 -3.45 -18.94
C TRP A 168 -21.80 -2.10 -18.84
N ALA A 169 -21.40 -1.10 -19.63
CA ALA A 169 -21.97 0.24 -19.56
C ALA A 169 -23.45 0.27 -19.99
N ALA A 170 -23.96 -0.77 -20.64
CA ALA A 170 -25.36 -0.93 -21.02
C ALA A 170 -25.94 0.29 -21.76
N GLY A 171 -25.13 0.91 -22.63
CA GLY A 171 -25.51 2.11 -23.40
C GLY A 171 -25.26 3.44 -22.69
N LYS A 172 -24.76 3.44 -21.45
CA LYS A 172 -24.27 4.65 -20.78
C LYS A 172 -22.96 5.15 -21.43
N PRO A 173 -22.70 6.46 -21.40
CA PRO A 173 -21.42 7.00 -21.86
C PRO A 173 -20.25 6.45 -21.05
N TYR A 174 -19.11 6.24 -21.73
CA TYR A 174 -17.86 5.78 -21.12
C TYR A 174 -16.69 6.60 -21.68
N SER A 175 -15.62 6.70 -20.90
CA SER A 175 -14.39 7.40 -21.29
C SER A 175 -13.40 6.42 -21.93
N MET A 176 -12.53 6.94 -22.80
CA MET A 176 -11.54 6.14 -23.52
C MET A 176 -10.17 6.79 -23.46
N ILE A 177 -9.15 6.01 -23.11
CA ILE A 177 -7.76 6.45 -23.09
C ILE A 177 -6.96 5.60 -24.09
N PRO A 178 -6.36 6.22 -25.12
CA PRO A 178 -5.36 5.57 -25.95
C PRO A 178 -4.15 5.16 -25.10
N LEU A 179 -3.78 3.89 -25.22
CA LEU A 179 -2.60 3.32 -24.58
C LEU A 179 -1.40 3.40 -25.52
N GLU A 180 -0.21 3.64 -24.97
CA GLU A 180 1.03 3.60 -25.71
C GLU A 180 1.22 2.21 -26.35
N ARG A 181 1.56 2.19 -27.64
CA ARG A 181 1.88 0.93 -28.33
C ARG A 181 3.22 0.44 -27.82
N GLY A 182 3.28 -0.83 -27.42
CA GLY A 182 4.47 -1.47 -26.85
C GLY A 182 5.60 -1.68 -27.87
N ASP A 183 6.24 -0.60 -28.31
CA ASP A 183 7.44 -0.63 -29.16
C ASP A 183 8.74 -0.89 -28.38
N GLY A 184 8.67 -0.90 -27.05
CA GLY A 184 9.83 -0.94 -26.16
C GLY A 184 10.27 -2.31 -25.64
N GLY A 185 9.70 -3.40 -26.17
CA GLY A 185 10.01 -4.77 -25.71
C GLY A 185 9.26 -5.18 -24.43
N PRO A 186 9.51 -6.40 -23.94
CA PRO A 186 8.70 -7.06 -22.89
C PRO A 186 8.85 -6.48 -21.47
N TRP A 187 9.62 -5.40 -21.32
CA TRP A 187 9.98 -4.81 -20.01
C TRP A 187 9.33 -3.45 -19.74
N LYS A 188 8.49 -2.94 -20.66
CA LYS A 188 7.74 -1.69 -20.44
C LYS A 188 6.36 -1.97 -19.84
N PRO A 189 5.86 -1.14 -18.91
CA PRO A 189 4.48 -1.25 -18.43
C PRO A 189 3.49 -1.13 -19.61
N HIS A 190 2.51 -2.03 -19.66
CA HIS A 190 1.55 -2.12 -20.78
C HIS A 190 0.38 -1.14 -20.65
N THR A 191 0.20 -0.50 -19.49
CA THR A 191 -0.94 0.37 -19.16
C THR A 191 -0.53 1.84 -19.03
N ILE A 192 0.24 2.36 -19.99
CA ILE A 192 0.60 3.78 -20.05
C ILE A 192 -0.35 4.49 -21.02
N GLY A 193 -1.07 5.50 -20.52
CA GLY A 193 -1.99 6.33 -21.30
C GLY A 193 -1.63 7.82 -21.22
N THR A 194 -2.19 8.62 -22.13
CA THR A 194 -2.06 10.08 -22.08
C THR A 194 -3.23 10.70 -21.33
N VAL A 195 -2.93 11.54 -20.34
CA VAL A 195 -3.90 12.36 -19.60
C VAL A 195 -3.52 13.83 -19.71
N LEU A 196 -4.44 14.75 -19.42
CA LEU A 196 -4.12 16.18 -19.35
C LEU A 196 -4.26 16.67 -17.91
N VAL A 197 -3.20 17.25 -17.34
CA VAL A 197 -3.25 17.92 -16.04
C VAL A 197 -3.01 19.41 -16.25
N ASN A 198 -3.96 20.25 -15.84
CA ASN A 198 -3.97 21.69 -16.14
C ASN A 198 -3.79 21.95 -17.66
N GLY A 199 -4.37 21.09 -18.50
CA GLY A 199 -4.22 21.15 -19.97
C GLY A 199 -2.86 20.67 -20.51
N VAL A 200 -1.91 20.27 -19.66
CA VAL A 200 -0.60 19.77 -20.05
C VAL A 200 -0.65 18.25 -20.19
N LYS A 201 -0.21 17.72 -21.33
CA LYS A 201 -0.13 16.27 -21.57
C LYS A 201 0.86 15.61 -20.62
N MET A 202 0.41 14.56 -19.95
CA MET A 202 1.20 13.72 -19.05
C MET A 202 1.10 12.25 -19.48
N ARG A 203 2.23 11.54 -19.41
CA ARG A 203 2.26 10.08 -19.53
C ARG A 203 1.89 9.47 -18.19
N ALA A 204 0.69 8.90 -18.09
CA ALA A 204 0.18 8.29 -16.87
C ALA A 204 0.30 6.77 -16.93
N VAL A 205 0.98 6.17 -15.96
CA VAL A 205 0.97 4.73 -15.74
C VAL A 205 -0.24 4.40 -14.88
N PHE A 206 -1.17 3.57 -15.36
CA PHE A 206 -2.29 3.09 -14.56
C PHE A 206 -1.82 1.90 -13.74
N ASP A 207 -1.70 2.13 -12.43
CA ASP A 207 -0.99 1.28 -11.48
C ASP A 207 -1.90 0.97 -10.28
N SER A 208 -2.51 -0.21 -10.29
CA SER A 208 -3.35 -0.69 -9.19
C SER A 208 -2.55 -1.06 -7.92
N GLY A 209 -1.23 -1.20 -8.02
CA GLY A 209 -0.32 -1.43 -6.89
C GLY A 209 0.07 -0.15 -6.17
N ALA A 210 0.04 1.00 -6.85
CA ALA A 210 0.25 2.32 -6.25
C ALA A 210 -0.92 2.68 -5.33
N GLN A 211 -0.68 2.82 -4.03
CA GLN A 211 -1.74 3.10 -3.04
C GLN A 211 -2.48 4.42 -3.27
N THR A 212 -1.82 5.41 -3.89
CA THR A 212 -2.34 6.75 -4.18
C THR A 212 -1.83 7.22 -5.52
N THR A 213 -2.60 8.06 -6.19
CA THR A 213 -2.14 8.79 -7.37
C THR A 213 -1.00 9.74 -7.00
N ILE A 214 0.09 9.69 -7.77
CA ILE A 214 1.31 10.46 -7.52
C ILE A 214 1.97 10.93 -8.81
N MET A 215 2.48 12.16 -8.82
CA MET A 215 3.16 12.79 -9.95
C MET A 215 4.61 13.16 -9.60
N THR A 216 5.52 13.05 -10.57
CA THR A 216 6.90 13.50 -10.39
C THR A 216 6.96 15.03 -10.20
N LEU A 217 7.91 15.55 -9.41
CA LEU A 217 8.11 17.00 -9.31
C LEU A 217 8.39 17.66 -10.66
N ALA A 218 9.07 16.95 -11.56
CA ALA A 218 9.33 17.45 -12.92
C ALA A 218 8.02 17.65 -13.70
N ALA A 219 7.10 16.69 -13.66
CA ALA A 219 5.81 16.81 -14.32
C ALA A 219 4.90 17.84 -13.64
N ALA A 220 4.87 17.88 -12.30
CA ALA A 220 4.11 18.89 -11.56
C ALA A 220 4.56 20.31 -11.95
N LYS A 221 5.88 20.54 -12.05
CA LYS A 221 6.43 21.82 -12.51
C LYS A 221 5.98 22.19 -13.91
N ARG A 222 5.89 21.22 -14.84
CA ARG A 222 5.36 21.46 -16.19
C ARG A 222 3.87 21.82 -16.18
N ALA A 223 3.11 21.29 -15.23
CA ALA A 223 1.71 21.67 -14.98
C ALA A 223 1.54 22.97 -14.15
N GLY A 224 2.63 23.69 -13.87
CA GLY A 224 2.61 24.96 -13.14
C GLY A 224 2.59 24.84 -11.61
N ILE A 225 2.83 23.65 -11.05
CA ILE A 225 2.79 23.40 -9.61
C ILE A 225 4.18 23.04 -9.06
N THR A 226 4.55 23.64 -7.94
CA THR A 226 5.81 23.40 -7.20
C THR A 226 5.51 23.11 -5.73
N PRO A 227 6.47 22.55 -4.96
CA PRO A 227 6.32 22.39 -3.50
C PRO A 227 6.03 23.69 -2.72
N THR A 228 6.31 24.85 -3.32
CA THR A 228 6.07 26.19 -2.74
C THR A 228 4.78 26.85 -3.25
N SER A 229 4.04 26.19 -4.13
CA SER A 229 2.79 26.73 -4.68
C SER A 229 1.69 26.80 -3.61
N PRO A 230 0.75 27.77 -3.70
CA PRO A 230 -0.34 27.89 -2.74
C PRO A 230 -1.15 26.59 -2.57
N GLY A 231 -1.42 26.21 -1.32
CA GLY A 231 -2.21 25.01 -1.00
C GLY A 231 -1.45 23.69 -1.08
N VAL A 232 -0.19 23.68 -1.51
CA VAL A 232 0.69 22.51 -1.44
C VAL A 232 1.20 22.35 -0.01
N ARG A 233 1.06 21.14 0.55
CA ARG A 233 1.51 20.85 1.93
C ARG A 233 2.30 19.54 1.99
N PRO A 234 3.35 19.47 2.83
CA PRO A 234 4.05 18.21 3.07
C PRO A 234 3.10 17.22 3.75
N VAL A 235 3.15 15.96 3.32
CA VAL A 235 2.34 14.86 3.91
C VAL A 235 3.18 13.77 4.56
N GLY A 236 4.50 13.83 4.41
CA GLY A 236 5.43 12.90 5.05
C GLY A 236 6.28 12.16 4.02
N TYR A 237 6.71 10.94 4.38
CA TYR A 237 7.53 10.08 3.53
C TYR A 237 6.68 8.99 2.89
N ASN A 238 6.91 8.70 1.61
CA ASN A 238 6.26 7.57 0.94
C ASN A 238 6.97 6.24 1.21
N SER A 239 6.20 5.16 1.30
CA SER A 239 6.68 3.78 1.33
C SER A 239 6.51 3.12 -0.05
N GLY A 240 7.41 2.23 -0.42
CA GLY A 240 7.50 1.62 -1.75
C GLY A 240 8.75 0.76 -1.88
N LEU A 241 8.95 0.15 -3.06
CA LEU A 241 10.13 -0.68 -3.33
C LEU A 241 11.43 0.14 -3.25
N GLY A 242 12.34 -0.28 -2.36
CA GLY A 242 13.63 0.36 -2.13
C GLY A 242 13.78 0.97 -0.73
N SER A 243 15.01 1.34 -0.36
CA SER A 243 15.37 1.75 1.00
C SER A 243 15.35 3.26 1.25
N LYS A 244 15.06 4.09 0.23
CA LYS A 244 15.06 5.56 0.37
C LYS A 244 13.71 6.06 0.87
N GLN A 245 13.72 6.90 1.90
CA GLN A 245 12.55 7.69 2.29
C GLN A 245 12.52 8.97 1.47
N LEU A 246 11.43 9.20 0.73
CA LEU A 246 11.28 10.37 -0.14
C LEU A 246 10.18 11.28 0.40
N THR A 247 10.46 12.58 0.44
CA THR A 247 9.48 13.59 0.86
C THR A 247 8.37 13.70 -0.18
N THR A 248 7.14 13.66 0.30
CA THR A 248 5.93 13.76 -0.51
C THR A 248 5.10 14.97 -0.07
N TRP A 249 4.50 15.65 -1.04
CA TRP A 249 3.53 16.72 -0.83
C TRP A 249 2.19 16.33 -1.44
N ILE A 250 1.10 16.85 -0.89
CA ILE A 250 -0.19 16.83 -1.57
C ILE A 250 -0.41 18.20 -2.21
N ALA A 251 -0.80 18.20 -3.48
CA ALA A 251 -0.91 19.42 -4.28
C ALA A 251 -2.30 19.54 -4.94
N PRO A 252 -2.91 20.75 -4.94
CA PRO A 252 -4.09 21.03 -5.74
C PRO A 252 -3.69 21.33 -7.19
N PHE A 253 -4.53 20.89 -8.13
CA PHE A 253 -4.45 21.25 -9.54
C PHE A 253 -5.79 21.84 -9.99
N ASP A 254 -5.85 22.51 -11.13
CA ASP A 254 -7.07 23.10 -11.66
C ASP A 254 -7.97 22.06 -12.32
N THR A 255 -7.39 21.17 -13.13
CA THR A 255 -8.10 20.08 -13.81
C THR A 255 -7.22 18.85 -14.02
N ILE A 256 -7.86 17.69 -14.09
CA ILE A 256 -7.31 16.50 -14.76
C ILE A 256 -8.36 15.96 -15.74
N ASP A 257 -7.94 15.68 -16.97
CA ASP A 257 -8.74 15.05 -18.02
C ASP A 257 -8.22 13.64 -18.28
N LEU A 258 -9.10 12.66 -18.06
CA LEU A 258 -8.84 11.23 -18.20
C LEU A 258 -9.66 10.68 -19.37
N GLY A 259 -9.20 10.95 -20.59
CA GLY A 259 -9.85 10.40 -21.79
C GLY A 259 -11.27 10.91 -22.03
N GLY A 260 -11.51 12.18 -21.67
CA GLY A 260 -12.82 12.82 -21.76
C GLY A 260 -13.48 13.08 -20.43
N GLU A 261 -13.05 12.41 -19.36
CA GLU A 261 -13.56 12.67 -18.02
C GLU A 261 -12.76 13.80 -17.36
N VAL A 262 -13.35 15.00 -17.35
CA VAL A 262 -12.73 16.18 -16.75
C VAL A 262 -13.12 16.30 -15.28
N VAL A 263 -12.15 16.08 -14.39
CA VAL A 263 -12.29 16.28 -12.94
C VAL A 263 -11.72 17.65 -12.56
N PRO A 264 -12.56 18.58 -12.06
CA PRO A 264 -12.10 19.89 -11.63
C PRO A 264 -11.47 19.84 -10.23
N LYS A 265 -10.47 20.67 -9.99
CA LYS A 265 -9.81 20.91 -8.69
C LYS A 265 -9.21 19.68 -7.98
N PRO A 266 -8.64 18.68 -8.70
CA PRO A 266 -8.19 17.44 -8.07
C PRO A 266 -7.05 17.70 -7.08
N LYS A 267 -6.89 16.81 -6.10
CA LYS A 267 -5.76 16.82 -5.16
C LYS A 267 -5.09 15.46 -5.14
N PHE A 268 -3.80 15.42 -5.45
CA PHE A 268 -3.01 14.19 -5.39
C PHE A 268 -1.55 14.48 -5.04
N ASN A 269 -0.78 13.42 -4.83
CA ASN A 269 0.58 13.53 -4.31
C ASN A 269 1.58 13.97 -5.40
N ILE A 270 2.60 14.72 -5.00
CA ILE A 270 3.80 14.99 -5.81
C ILE A 270 5.04 14.58 -5.02
N ALA A 271 6.05 14.04 -5.70
CA ALA A 271 7.32 13.65 -5.06
C ALA A 271 8.50 13.69 -6.04
N ASP A 272 9.71 13.80 -5.48
CA ASP A 272 10.96 13.70 -6.25
C ASP A 272 11.30 12.23 -6.51
N ILE A 273 10.58 11.62 -7.45
CA ILE A 273 10.65 10.20 -7.81
C ILE A 273 10.95 10.05 -9.29
N LYS A 274 11.59 8.93 -9.65
CA LYS A 274 11.75 8.50 -11.04
C LYS A 274 10.70 7.44 -11.34
N LEU A 275 9.97 7.63 -12.44
CA LEU A 275 8.92 6.74 -12.91
C LEU A 275 9.12 6.44 -14.40
N ASP A 276 8.50 5.37 -14.90
CA ASP A 276 8.44 5.06 -16.34
C ASP A 276 7.49 6.01 -17.12
N GLY A 277 6.74 6.83 -16.38
CA GLY A 277 5.89 7.91 -16.88
C GLY A 277 6.10 9.22 -16.10
N ASP A 278 5.17 10.16 -16.26
CA ASP A 278 5.14 11.42 -15.53
C ASP A 278 4.40 11.31 -14.19
N MET A 279 3.45 10.36 -14.12
CA MET A 279 2.62 10.11 -12.95
C MET A 279 2.11 8.66 -12.92
N LEU A 280 1.73 8.20 -11.72
CA LEU A 280 0.96 6.99 -11.49
C LEU A 280 -0.49 7.38 -11.18
N ILE A 281 -1.44 6.79 -11.91
CA ILE A 281 -2.86 6.79 -11.54
C ILE A 281 -3.09 5.55 -10.68
N GLY A 282 -3.31 5.78 -9.39
CA GLY A 282 -3.24 4.76 -8.36
C GLY A 282 -4.58 4.12 -8.00
N PHE A 283 -4.52 3.29 -6.97
CA PHE A 283 -5.64 2.56 -6.37
C PHE A 283 -6.82 3.46 -5.95
N ASP A 284 -6.60 4.74 -5.63
CA ASP A 284 -7.69 5.72 -5.43
C ASP A 284 -8.60 5.85 -6.65
N PHE A 285 -8.02 5.85 -7.85
CA PHE A 285 -8.79 5.91 -9.08
C PHE A 285 -9.46 4.57 -9.40
N PHE A 286 -8.72 3.45 -9.29
CA PHE A 286 -9.26 2.12 -9.56
C PHE A 286 -10.44 1.74 -8.63
N LEU A 287 -10.52 2.29 -7.41
CA LEU A 287 -11.65 2.06 -6.50
C LEU A 287 -12.94 2.81 -6.87
N THR A 288 -12.88 3.70 -7.86
CA THR A 288 -14.02 4.51 -8.28
C THR A 288 -14.43 4.24 -9.72
N HIS A 289 -13.69 3.39 -10.43
CA HIS A 289 -13.91 3.11 -11.84
C HIS A 289 -13.87 1.62 -12.11
N ARG A 290 -14.73 1.19 -13.04
CA ARG A 290 -14.59 -0.08 -13.72
C ARG A 290 -13.88 0.17 -15.04
N MET A 291 -12.82 -0.58 -15.28
CA MET A 291 -11.94 -0.35 -16.42
C MET A 291 -11.70 -1.63 -17.19
N PHE A 292 -11.60 -1.53 -18.51
CA PHE A 292 -11.20 -2.63 -19.39
C PHE A 292 -10.00 -2.21 -20.21
N VAL A 293 -8.90 -2.92 -20.04
CA VAL A 293 -7.65 -2.73 -20.78
C VAL A 293 -7.64 -3.72 -21.94
N SER A 294 -7.78 -3.21 -23.16
CA SER A 294 -7.65 -4.02 -24.37
C SER A 294 -6.25 -3.90 -24.95
N ASN A 295 -5.51 -5.01 -24.92
CA ASN A 295 -4.19 -5.12 -25.51
C ASN A 295 -4.28 -5.14 -27.05
N ALA A 296 -5.32 -5.77 -27.60
CA ALA A 296 -5.52 -5.84 -29.04
C ALA A 296 -5.79 -4.46 -29.66
N ASN A 297 -6.62 -3.65 -28.99
CA ASN A 297 -7.04 -2.34 -29.49
C ASN A 297 -6.16 -1.18 -29.00
N HIS A 298 -5.25 -1.42 -28.05
CA HIS A 298 -4.47 -0.38 -27.35
C HIS A 298 -5.36 0.74 -26.80
N LEU A 299 -6.49 0.34 -26.21
CA LEU A 299 -7.48 1.24 -25.65
C LEU A 299 -7.87 0.77 -24.25
N MET A 300 -8.01 1.74 -23.35
CA MET A 300 -8.64 1.55 -22.06
C MET A 300 -10.02 2.18 -22.09
N TYR A 301 -11.02 1.39 -21.70
CA TYR A 301 -12.41 1.82 -21.56
C TYR A 301 -12.72 1.96 -20.07
N MET A 302 -13.42 3.01 -19.67
CA MET A 302 -13.73 3.22 -18.26
C MET A 302 -15.09 3.86 -18.04
N THR A 303 -15.74 3.41 -16.97
CA THR A 303 -16.93 4.05 -16.40
C THR A 303 -16.66 4.34 -14.93
N TYR A 304 -17.18 5.48 -14.48
CA TYR A 304 -17.22 5.78 -13.07
C TYR A 304 -18.31 4.96 -12.39
N GLU A 305 -17.96 4.29 -11.30
CA GLU A 305 -18.83 3.38 -10.53
C GLU A 305 -19.22 3.97 -9.17
N GLY A 306 -18.78 5.18 -8.83
CA GLY A 306 -19.12 5.84 -7.56
C GLY A 306 -17.94 6.10 -6.63
N GLY A 307 -18.07 7.12 -5.78
CA GLY A 307 -17.06 7.50 -4.78
C GLY A 307 -16.24 8.75 -5.07
N THR A 308 -15.31 9.06 -4.18
CA THR A 308 -14.49 10.27 -4.32
C THR A 308 -13.28 10.03 -5.22
N VAL A 309 -13.18 10.79 -6.31
CA VAL A 309 -12.03 10.75 -7.24
C VAL A 309 -11.06 11.86 -6.83
N PHE A 310 -9.80 11.52 -6.55
CA PHE A 310 -8.77 12.47 -6.08
C PHE A 310 -9.22 13.37 -4.91
N GLY A 311 -9.98 12.79 -3.98
CA GLY A 311 -10.46 13.47 -2.78
C GLY A 311 -11.68 14.38 -3.01
N LEU A 312 -12.37 14.27 -4.15
CA LEU A 312 -13.57 15.03 -4.46
C LEU A 312 -14.75 14.12 -4.78
N THR A 313 -15.94 14.43 -4.26
CA THR A 313 -17.19 13.93 -4.83
C THR A 313 -17.40 14.72 -6.12
N PRO A 314 -17.28 14.12 -7.31
CA PRO A 314 -17.36 14.90 -8.52
C PRO A 314 -18.79 15.44 -8.66
N THR A 315 -18.93 16.76 -8.83
CA THR A 315 -20.19 17.39 -9.21
C THR A 315 -19.99 17.97 -10.60
N GLY A 316 -20.79 17.50 -11.57
CA GLY A 316 -20.73 18.00 -12.95
C GLY A 316 -19.64 17.39 -13.84
N ALA A 317 -19.19 16.16 -13.58
CA ALA A 317 -18.34 15.44 -14.53
C ALA A 317 -19.06 15.27 -15.87
N ARG A 318 -18.31 15.42 -16.96
CA ARG A 318 -18.81 15.33 -18.33
C ARG A 318 -17.87 14.48 -19.17
N THR A 319 -18.41 13.88 -20.24
CA THR A 319 -17.62 13.27 -21.32
C THR A 319 -16.96 14.33 -22.19
N THR A 320 -16.06 13.92 -23.10
CA THR A 320 -15.51 14.78 -24.16
C THR A 320 -16.60 15.42 -25.03
N GLY A 321 -17.76 14.76 -25.16
CA GLY A 321 -18.95 15.27 -25.87
C GLY A 321 -19.80 16.27 -25.06
N GLY A 322 -19.41 16.57 -23.82
CA GLY A 322 -20.11 17.49 -22.93
C GLY A 322 -21.33 16.89 -22.22
N GLU A 323 -21.58 15.58 -22.39
CA GLU A 323 -22.67 14.85 -21.75
C GLU A 323 -22.39 14.70 -20.27
N LYS A 324 -23.39 14.94 -19.43
CA LYS A 324 -23.26 14.76 -17.99
C LYS A 324 -23.08 13.28 -17.67
N LEU A 325 -22.00 12.93 -16.99
CA LEU A 325 -21.83 11.59 -16.43
C LEU A 325 -22.73 11.46 -15.19
N ASP A 326 -23.51 10.38 -15.14
CA ASP A 326 -24.28 10.03 -13.95
C ASP A 326 -23.33 9.43 -12.92
N LEU A 327 -23.05 10.20 -11.87
CA LEU A 327 -22.13 9.84 -10.79
C LEU A 327 -22.88 9.28 -9.57
N THR A 328 -24.16 8.95 -9.71
CA THR A 328 -24.90 8.30 -8.63
C THR A 328 -24.52 6.82 -8.60
N ASP A 329 -23.95 6.39 -7.47
CA ASP A 329 -23.58 5.00 -7.17
C ASP A 329 -24.86 4.14 -7.17
N THR A 330 -25.20 3.57 -8.33
CA THR A 330 -26.32 2.64 -8.48
C THR A 330 -25.85 1.18 -8.49
N ALA A 331 -24.68 0.87 -7.93
CA ALA A 331 -24.26 -0.51 -7.79
C ALA A 331 -25.36 -1.30 -7.07
N GLY A 332 -25.77 -2.43 -7.64
CA GLY A 332 -26.83 -3.26 -7.05
C GLY A 332 -26.48 -3.60 -5.61
N VAL A 333 -27.48 -3.58 -4.72
CA VAL A 333 -27.27 -3.96 -3.31
C VAL A 333 -26.71 -5.39 -3.29
N PRO A 334 -25.54 -5.63 -2.66
CA PRO A 334 -24.98 -6.96 -2.56
C PRO A 334 -26.00 -7.95 -1.96
N THR A 335 -26.01 -9.18 -2.46
CA THR A 335 -26.95 -10.22 -2.02
C THR A 335 -26.27 -11.34 -1.24
N ASP A 336 -24.95 -11.30 -1.07
CA ASP A 336 -24.15 -12.30 -0.37
C ASP A 336 -23.17 -11.66 0.64
N ALA A 337 -22.70 -12.46 1.59
CA ALA A 337 -21.79 -11.99 2.64
C ALA A 337 -20.48 -11.41 2.07
N ALA A 338 -19.97 -12.04 1.02
CA ALA A 338 -18.73 -11.63 0.37
C ALA A 338 -18.90 -10.27 -0.33
N GLY A 339 -20.01 -10.03 -1.01
CA GLY A 339 -20.33 -8.76 -1.65
C GLY A 339 -20.53 -7.63 -0.64
N PHE A 340 -21.21 -7.87 0.48
CA PHE A 340 -21.27 -6.90 1.57
C PHE A 340 -19.88 -6.57 2.13
N SER A 341 -19.04 -7.59 2.38
CA SER A 341 -17.67 -7.37 2.85
C SER A 341 -16.82 -6.55 1.86
N ARG A 342 -16.91 -6.82 0.55
CA ARG A 342 -16.22 -6.06 -0.50
C ARG A 342 -16.69 -4.60 -0.53
N ARG A 343 -18.01 -4.36 -0.50
CA ARG A 343 -18.56 -2.99 -0.46
C ARG A 343 -18.20 -2.25 0.84
N ALA A 344 -18.18 -2.94 1.97
CA ALA A 344 -17.70 -2.37 3.22
C ALA A 344 -16.25 -1.88 3.12
N ALA A 345 -15.36 -2.67 2.51
CA ALA A 345 -13.97 -2.26 2.33
C ALA A 345 -13.86 -0.97 1.49
N VAL A 346 -14.73 -0.78 0.49
CA VAL A 346 -14.82 0.48 -0.27
C VAL A 346 -15.23 1.64 0.64
N PHE A 347 -16.29 1.50 1.45
CA PHE A 347 -16.69 2.54 2.42
C PHE A 347 -15.57 2.87 3.42
N LEU A 348 -14.91 1.85 3.95
CA LEU A 348 -13.84 2.01 4.95
C LEU A 348 -12.60 2.67 4.38
N SER A 349 -12.25 2.40 3.11
CA SER A 349 -11.16 3.09 2.42
C SER A 349 -11.40 4.61 2.32
N LYS A 350 -12.67 5.03 2.33
CA LYS A 350 -13.15 6.42 2.31
C LYS A 350 -13.41 6.98 3.72
N ARG A 351 -13.13 6.21 4.79
CA ARG A 351 -13.46 6.54 6.19
C ARG A 351 -14.96 6.74 6.46
N HIS A 352 -15.83 6.18 5.62
CA HIS A 352 -17.27 6.13 5.85
C HIS A 352 -17.59 4.95 6.77
N TYR A 353 -17.20 5.08 8.04
CA TYR A 353 -17.29 4.00 9.03
C TYR A 353 -18.73 3.50 9.26
N PRO A 354 -19.78 4.34 9.35
CA PRO A 354 -21.15 3.86 9.58
C PRO A 354 -21.63 2.89 8.49
N GLU A 355 -21.47 3.23 7.22
CA GLU A 355 -21.90 2.42 6.08
C GLU A 355 -21.05 1.14 5.96
N GLY A 356 -19.72 1.27 6.14
CA GLY A 356 -18.82 0.14 6.12
C GLY A 356 -19.10 -0.87 7.25
N LEU A 357 -19.39 -0.38 8.46
CA LEU A 357 -19.76 -1.23 9.59
C LEU A 357 -21.12 -1.90 9.38
N ALA A 358 -22.11 -1.20 8.83
CA ALA A 358 -23.42 -1.77 8.53
C ALA A 358 -23.33 -2.93 7.53
N ASP A 359 -22.48 -2.80 6.51
CA ASP A 359 -22.24 -3.89 5.56
C ASP A 359 -21.46 -5.06 6.19
N LEU A 360 -20.45 -4.78 7.04
CA LEU A 360 -19.76 -5.85 7.77
C LEU A 360 -20.68 -6.56 8.77
N ASP A 361 -21.63 -5.86 9.39
CA ASP A 361 -22.63 -6.47 10.25
C ASP A 361 -23.51 -7.45 9.45
N LYS A 362 -23.93 -7.09 8.23
CA LYS A 362 -24.65 -8.01 7.33
C LYS A 362 -23.78 -9.19 6.92
N ALA A 363 -22.53 -8.95 6.53
CA ALA A 363 -21.60 -10.03 6.15
C ALA A 363 -21.39 -11.03 7.30
N VAL A 364 -21.19 -10.55 8.53
CA VAL A 364 -21.06 -11.38 9.73
C VAL A 364 -22.36 -12.09 10.08
N ALA A 365 -23.53 -11.44 9.92
CA ALA A 365 -24.81 -12.08 10.17
C ALA A 365 -25.10 -13.23 9.18
N MET A 366 -24.73 -13.06 7.91
CA MET A 366 -24.93 -14.06 6.86
C MET A 366 -23.93 -15.22 6.95
N ALA A 367 -22.71 -14.98 7.45
CA ALA A 367 -21.65 -15.98 7.55
C ALA A 367 -20.88 -15.86 8.88
N PRO A 368 -21.51 -16.19 10.02
CA PRO A 368 -20.98 -15.88 11.36
C PRO A 368 -19.75 -16.69 11.77
N THR A 369 -19.46 -17.78 11.05
CA THR A 369 -18.31 -18.66 11.26
C THR A 369 -17.10 -18.28 10.40
N VAL A 370 -17.26 -17.33 9.46
CA VAL A 370 -16.15 -16.84 8.64
C VAL A 370 -15.37 -15.80 9.45
N GLY A 371 -14.28 -16.25 10.10
CA GLY A 371 -13.45 -15.42 10.97
C GLY A 371 -12.99 -14.10 10.34
N ARG A 372 -12.74 -14.10 9.03
CA ARG A 372 -12.31 -12.91 8.27
C ARG A 372 -13.31 -11.75 8.36
N TYR A 373 -14.62 -12.00 8.27
CA TYR A 373 -15.61 -10.90 8.32
C TYR A 373 -15.67 -10.28 9.71
N VAL A 374 -15.56 -11.11 10.75
CA VAL A 374 -15.48 -10.65 12.14
C VAL A 374 -14.20 -9.83 12.36
N PHE A 375 -13.08 -10.30 11.83
CA PHE A 375 -11.80 -9.60 11.90
C PHE A 375 -11.84 -8.23 11.22
N LEU A 376 -12.38 -8.15 10.00
CA LEU A 376 -12.54 -6.88 9.27
C LEU A 376 -13.44 -5.91 10.03
N ARG A 377 -14.51 -6.40 10.68
CA ARG A 377 -15.36 -5.57 11.55
C ARG A 377 -14.61 -5.07 12.77
N GLY A 378 -13.80 -5.91 13.39
CA GLY A 378 -12.92 -5.52 14.50
C GLY A 378 -11.94 -4.41 14.09
N GLN A 379 -11.29 -4.54 12.93
CA GLN A 379 -10.41 -3.51 12.37
C GLN A 379 -11.16 -2.20 12.09
N ALA A 380 -12.34 -2.27 11.47
CA ALA A 380 -13.18 -1.11 11.19
C ALA A 380 -13.60 -0.38 12.46
N ARG A 381 -14.01 -1.12 13.50
CA ARG A 381 -14.36 -0.59 14.83
C ARG A 381 -13.15 0.08 15.48
N LEU A 382 -11.97 -0.53 15.41
CA LEU A 382 -10.74 0.06 15.94
C LEU A 382 -10.42 1.39 15.23
N ALA A 383 -10.51 1.42 13.91
CA ALA A 383 -10.30 2.63 13.12
C ALA A 383 -11.35 3.73 13.41
N ASN A 384 -12.56 3.33 13.81
CA ASN A 384 -13.65 4.22 14.26
C ASN A 384 -13.60 4.54 15.77
N GLY A 385 -12.51 4.19 16.48
CA GLY A 385 -12.32 4.49 17.91
C GLY A 385 -13.13 3.61 18.88
N GLN A 386 -13.81 2.57 18.39
CA GLN A 386 -14.64 1.66 19.18
C GLN A 386 -13.81 0.52 19.78
N LEU A 387 -12.85 0.86 20.66
CA LEU A 387 -11.81 -0.06 21.14
C LEU A 387 -12.36 -1.35 21.79
N LEU A 388 -13.37 -1.26 22.65
CA LEU A 388 -13.94 -2.43 23.34
C LEU A 388 -14.68 -3.38 22.38
N LEU A 389 -15.45 -2.82 21.44
CA LEU A 389 -16.15 -3.62 20.43
C LEU A 389 -15.16 -4.26 19.45
N ALA A 390 -14.08 -3.55 19.12
CA ALA A 390 -12.99 -4.09 18.34
C ALA A 390 -12.32 -5.27 19.04
N ALA A 391 -11.95 -5.12 20.32
CA ALA A 391 -11.34 -6.20 21.09
C ALA A 391 -12.21 -7.46 21.12
N ALA A 392 -13.53 -7.32 21.34
CA ALA A 392 -14.46 -8.45 21.31
C ALA A 392 -14.53 -9.16 19.94
N ASP A 393 -14.52 -8.40 18.84
CA ASP A 393 -14.47 -8.97 17.49
C ASP A 393 -13.14 -9.67 17.22
N ILE A 394 -12.02 -9.09 17.65
CA ILE A 394 -10.70 -9.69 17.47
C ILE A 394 -10.56 -10.97 18.30
N ASP A 395 -11.12 -11.03 19.51
CA ASP A 395 -11.19 -12.27 20.30
C ASP A 395 -12.02 -13.35 19.60
N LYS A 396 -13.19 -12.99 19.06
CA LYS A 396 -14.02 -13.92 18.29
C LYS A 396 -13.32 -14.38 17.01
N ALA A 397 -12.65 -13.48 16.29
CA ALA A 397 -11.87 -13.84 15.11
C ALA A 397 -10.74 -14.82 15.45
N ALA A 398 -10.03 -14.59 16.56
CA ALA A 398 -8.97 -15.49 17.02
C ALA A 398 -9.50 -16.87 17.44
N ALA A 399 -10.74 -16.95 17.93
CA ALA A 399 -11.38 -18.23 18.22
C ALA A 399 -11.77 -18.99 16.94
N LEU A 400 -12.19 -18.27 15.89
CA LEU A 400 -12.54 -18.85 14.58
C LEU A 400 -11.31 -19.22 13.74
N SER A 401 -10.18 -18.56 13.96
CA SER A 401 -8.94 -18.75 13.20
C SER A 401 -7.73 -18.70 14.15
N PRO A 402 -7.51 -19.75 14.96
CA PRO A 402 -6.54 -19.74 16.05
C PRO A 402 -5.09 -19.61 15.58
N ASP A 403 -4.77 -20.01 14.35
CA ASP A 403 -3.42 -19.96 13.78
C ASP A 403 -3.21 -18.76 12.84
N ASP A 404 -4.19 -17.86 12.74
CA ASP A 404 -4.07 -16.64 11.91
C ASP A 404 -3.19 -15.59 12.62
N ASN A 405 -1.97 -15.42 12.11
CA ASN A 405 -0.99 -14.49 12.65
C ASN A 405 -1.43 -13.02 12.56
N GLU A 406 -2.20 -12.64 11.53
CA GLU A 406 -2.71 -11.27 11.40
C GLU A 406 -3.65 -10.94 12.57
N VAL A 407 -4.52 -11.91 12.91
CA VAL A 407 -5.44 -11.81 14.04
C VAL A 407 -4.69 -11.80 15.37
N ARG A 408 -3.73 -12.72 15.55
CA ARG A 408 -2.93 -12.83 16.79
C ARG A 408 -2.13 -11.58 17.08
N LEU A 409 -1.42 -11.04 16.09
CA LEU A 409 -0.60 -9.84 16.27
C LEU A 409 -1.45 -8.61 16.58
N LEU A 410 -2.62 -8.46 15.93
CA LEU A 410 -3.54 -7.37 16.26
C LEU A 410 -4.11 -7.54 17.67
N ARG A 411 -4.45 -8.77 18.09
CA ARG A 411 -4.93 -9.02 19.44
C ARG A 411 -3.87 -8.73 20.49
N ALA A 412 -2.64 -9.19 20.28
CA ALA A 412 -1.51 -8.89 21.15
C ALA A 412 -1.35 -7.38 21.33
N ARG A 413 -1.38 -6.61 20.24
CA ARG A 413 -1.33 -5.14 20.29
C ARG A 413 -2.45 -4.54 21.12
N LEU A 414 -3.70 -5.00 20.94
CA LEU A 414 -4.84 -4.51 21.72
C LEU A 414 -4.72 -4.84 23.21
N ARG A 415 -4.15 -6.00 23.56
CA ARG A 415 -3.86 -6.41 24.94
C ARG A 415 -2.76 -5.56 25.57
N VAL A 416 -1.68 -5.26 24.84
CA VAL A 416 -0.66 -4.28 25.28
C VAL A 416 -1.31 -2.92 25.58
N MET A 417 -2.14 -2.41 24.66
CA MET A 417 -2.84 -1.13 24.85
C MET A 417 -3.81 -1.15 26.04
N SER A 418 -4.44 -2.29 26.30
CA SER A 418 -5.38 -2.50 27.41
C SER A 418 -4.69 -2.88 28.73
N ARG A 419 -3.36 -2.79 28.81
CA ARG A 419 -2.53 -3.15 29.99
C ARG A 419 -2.63 -4.62 30.42
N ASP A 420 -2.78 -5.52 29.45
CA ASP A 420 -2.67 -6.98 29.61
C ASP A 420 -1.42 -7.52 28.91
N PRO A 421 -0.21 -7.31 29.47
CA PRO A 421 1.03 -7.80 28.86
C PRO A 421 1.13 -9.33 28.90
N ALA A 422 0.47 -9.99 29.84
CA ALA A 422 0.49 -11.45 29.95
C ALA A 422 -0.31 -12.11 28.81
N GLY A 423 -1.55 -11.65 28.56
CA GLY A 423 -2.34 -12.13 27.43
C GLY A 423 -1.75 -11.74 26.09
N ALA A 424 -1.07 -10.59 26.00
CA ALA A 424 -0.31 -10.21 24.80
C ALA A 424 0.83 -11.21 24.54
N ALA A 425 1.62 -11.54 25.57
CA ALA A 425 2.73 -12.48 25.45
C ALA A 425 2.28 -13.87 24.99
N GLU A 426 1.11 -14.34 25.41
CA GLU A 426 0.56 -15.62 24.94
C GLU A 426 0.22 -15.62 23.45
N ASP A 427 -0.39 -14.54 22.94
CA ASP A 427 -0.63 -14.40 21.50
C ASP A 427 0.66 -14.32 20.70
N MET A 428 1.65 -13.61 21.23
CA MET A 428 2.96 -13.46 20.61
C MET A 428 3.72 -14.79 20.55
N LYS A 429 3.65 -15.62 21.60
CA LYS A 429 4.21 -16.98 21.57
C LYS A 429 3.52 -17.90 20.57
N VAL A 430 2.22 -17.74 20.33
CA VAL A 430 1.54 -18.47 19.26
C VAL A 430 2.08 -18.01 17.92
N ALA A 431 2.11 -16.69 17.67
CA ALA A 431 2.61 -16.11 16.43
C ALA A 431 4.07 -16.51 16.15
N ASP A 432 4.96 -16.50 17.15
CA ASP A 432 6.38 -16.84 16.95
C ASP A 432 6.57 -18.29 16.47
N ARG A 433 5.72 -19.21 16.95
CA ARG A 433 5.76 -20.63 16.57
C ARG A 433 5.25 -20.89 15.15
N THR A 434 4.31 -20.09 14.67
CA THR A 434 3.64 -20.28 13.37
C THR A 434 4.23 -19.40 12.28
N LEU A 435 4.88 -18.28 12.62
CA LEU A 435 5.50 -17.39 11.65
C LEU A 435 6.73 -18.01 11.00
N ALA A 436 6.81 -17.96 9.67
CA ALA A 436 8.01 -18.31 8.94
C ALA A 436 9.21 -17.46 9.38
N ALA A 437 10.41 -18.03 9.36
CA ALA A 437 11.65 -17.35 9.81
C ALA A 437 11.94 -16.05 9.04
N GLY A 438 11.52 -15.96 7.77
CA GLY A 438 11.68 -14.77 6.94
C GLY A 438 10.51 -13.80 6.97
N SER A 439 9.39 -14.11 7.63
CA SER A 439 8.18 -13.28 7.54
C SER A 439 8.42 -11.84 7.99
N ASP A 440 7.89 -10.87 7.24
CA ASP A 440 7.90 -9.46 7.65
C ASP A 440 7.25 -9.24 9.02
N ASP A 441 6.24 -10.03 9.35
CA ASP A 441 5.53 -9.97 10.63
C ASP A 441 6.44 -10.20 11.84
N ARG A 442 7.63 -10.80 11.65
CA ARG A 442 8.64 -10.90 12.71
C ARG A 442 9.14 -9.54 13.20
N LEU A 443 9.21 -8.53 12.32
CA LEU A 443 9.55 -7.18 12.75
C LEU A 443 8.46 -6.59 13.67
N ARG A 444 7.19 -6.82 13.32
CA ARG A 444 6.05 -6.37 14.15
C ARG A 444 6.02 -7.12 15.48
N LEU A 445 6.28 -8.43 15.46
CA LEU A 445 6.37 -9.27 16.64
C LEU A 445 7.52 -8.83 17.57
N ALA A 446 8.70 -8.51 17.02
CA ALA A 446 9.82 -7.97 17.78
C ALA A 446 9.45 -6.65 18.48
N GLY A 447 8.78 -5.74 17.77
CA GLY A 447 8.29 -4.47 18.35
C GLY A 447 7.25 -4.68 19.45
N LEU A 448 6.42 -5.73 19.36
CA LEU A 448 5.51 -6.10 20.44
C LEU A 448 6.27 -6.63 21.66
N TYR A 449 7.33 -7.44 21.47
CA TYR A 449 8.19 -7.91 22.57
C TYR A 449 8.91 -6.74 23.26
N ASP A 450 9.37 -5.75 22.49
CA ASP A 450 9.92 -4.51 23.03
C ASP A 450 8.91 -3.75 23.89
N SER A 451 7.64 -3.72 23.48
CA SER A 451 6.58 -2.99 24.19
C SER A 451 6.21 -3.58 25.56
N ILE A 452 6.54 -4.85 25.79
CA ILE A 452 6.30 -5.56 27.06
C ILE A 452 7.60 -5.92 27.79
N ASP A 453 8.72 -5.28 27.44
CA ASP A 453 10.02 -5.48 28.10
C ASP A 453 10.53 -6.93 28.08
N GLN A 454 10.32 -7.65 26.97
CA GLN A 454 10.80 -9.03 26.76
C GLN A 454 11.93 -9.08 25.70
N PRO A 455 13.13 -8.60 26.02
CA PRO A 455 14.21 -8.39 25.04
C PRO A 455 14.72 -9.68 24.38
N GLU A 456 14.61 -10.85 25.02
CA GLU A 456 14.97 -12.13 24.40
C GLU A 456 14.11 -12.44 23.17
N GLY A 457 12.79 -12.25 23.29
CA GLY A 457 11.84 -12.41 22.18
C GLY A 457 12.08 -11.39 21.07
N SER A 458 12.41 -10.16 21.45
CA SER A 458 12.81 -9.10 20.50
C SER A 458 14.05 -9.48 19.71
N ILE A 459 15.15 -9.87 20.37
CA ILE A 459 16.42 -10.21 19.72
C ILE A 459 16.23 -11.35 18.72
N ALA A 460 15.55 -12.43 19.12
CA ALA A 460 15.31 -13.59 18.26
C ALA A 460 14.57 -13.19 16.97
N ASN A 461 13.53 -12.36 17.11
CA ASN A 461 12.73 -11.93 15.97
C ASN A 461 13.44 -10.90 15.08
N TYR A 462 14.20 -9.95 15.66
CA TYR A 462 15.04 -9.05 14.88
C TYR A 462 16.17 -9.79 14.14
N ASP A 463 16.80 -10.78 14.76
CA ASP A 463 17.84 -11.61 14.13
C ASP A 463 17.28 -12.39 12.95
N ALA A 464 16.14 -13.05 13.12
CA ALA A 464 15.46 -13.78 12.06
C ALA A 464 15.08 -12.86 10.89
N TRP A 465 14.48 -11.70 11.18
CA TRP A 465 14.08 -10.73 10.17
C TRP A 465 15.31 -10.16 9.42
N LEU A 466 16.33 -9.66 10.13
CA LEU A 466 17.52 -9.05 9.50
C LEU A 466 18.30 -10.03 8.61
N LYS A 467 18.20 -11.34 8.84
CA LYS A 467 18.83 -12.37 8.00
C LYS A 467 18.21 -12.43 6.59
N MET A 468 16.91 -12.18 6.47
CA MET A 468 16.17 -12.31 5.21
C MET A 468 15.90 -10.97 4.52
N HIS A 469 15.91 -9.87 5.28
CA HIS A 469 15.51 -8.53 4.84
C HIS A 469 16.71 -7.61 4.58
N GLY A 470 17.69 -8.09 3.80
CA GLY A 470 18.98 -7.42 3.56
C GLY A 470 18.90 -6.07 2.81
N ASP A 471 17.83 -5.80 2.07
CA ASP A 471 17.64 -4.53 1.33
C ASP A 471 16.38 -3.76 1.76
N ASP A 472 15.76 -4.17 2.87
CA ASP A 472 14.51 -3.61 3.31
C ASP A 472 14.66 -2.19 3.91
N ALA A 473 13.63 -1.36 3.76
CA ALA A 473 13.60 0.01 4.26
C ALA A 473 13.56 0.09 5.79
N ASP A 474 13.03 -0.93 6.46
CA ASP A 474 12.87 -0.96 7.91
C ASP A 474 14.07 -1.55 8.66
N ARG A 475 15.16 -1.85 7.95
CA ARG A 475 16.43 -2.28 8.55
C ARG A 475 16.94 -1.35 9.64
N ALA A 476 16.80 -0.04 9.44
CA ALA A 476 17.22 0.94 10.45
C ALA A 476 16.46 0.73 11.78
N THR A 477 15.17 0.44 11.70
CA THR A 477 14.31 0.15 12.85
C THR A 477 14.72 -1.18 13.49
N ALA A 478 14.92 -2.22 12.69
CA ALA A 478 15.30 -3.55 13.19
C ALA A 478 16.68 -3.56 13.86
N TYR A 479 17.70 -2.92 13.27
CA TYR A 479 19.01 -2.77 13.91
C TYR A 479 18.91 -2.00 15.23
N ASN A 480 18.13 -0.92 15.28
CA ASN A 480 17.98 -0.17 16.51
C ASN A 480 17.29 -0.97 17.62
N GLY A 481 16.18 -1.66 17.29
CA GLY A 481 15.46 -2.49 18.26
C GLY A 481 16.34 -3.62 18.80
N ARG A 482 17.13 -4.27 17.94
CA ARG A 482 18.10 -5.28 18.36
C ARG A 482 19.22 -4.71 19.23
N CYS A 483 19.74 -3.51 18.89
CA CYS A 483 20.71 -2.80 19.71
C CYS A 483 20.16 -2.54 21.11
N TRP A 484 18.96 -1.97 21.18
CA TRP A 484 18.25 -1.68 22.43
C TRP A 484 18.06 -2.92 23.30
N ALA A 485 17.53 -4.00 22.72
CA ALA A 485 17.27 -5.24 23.45
C ALA A 485 18.57 -5.89 23.99
N ARG A 486 19.65 -5.88 23.20
CA ARG A 486 20.98 -6.31 23.64
C ARG A 486 21.53 -5.45 24.79
N ALA A 487 21.33 -4.14 24.72
CA ALA A 487 21.77 -3.19 25.74
C ALA A 487 21.02 -3.35 27.07
N LEU A 488 19.70 -3.61 27.01
CA LEU A 488 18.89 -3.92 28.20
C LEU A 488 19.41 -5.18 28.92
N LEU A 489 19.75 -6.22 28.16
CA LEU A 489 20.27 -7.48 28.71
C LEU A 489 21.75 -7.44 29.10
N ASP A 490 22.46 -6.35 28.83
CA ASP A 490 23.91 -6.25 29.04
C ASP A 490 24.71 -7.35 28.32
N ARG A 491 24.30 -7.67 27.09
CA ARG A 491 24.85 -8.78 26.29
C ARG A 491 25.30 -8.31 24.94
N GLU A 492 26.46 -8.81 24.50
CA GLU A 492 26.99 -8.56 23.16
C GLU A 492 27.12 -7.06 22.83
N LEU A 493 27.56 -6.25 23.79
CA LEU A 493 27.57 -4.78 23.70
C LEU A 493 28.31 -4.23 22.47
N ASP A 494 29.39 -4.89 22.02
CA ASP A 494 30.09 -4.50 20.79
C ASP A 494 29.21 -4.71 19.54
N ARG A 495 28.44 -5.81 19.50
CA ARG A 495 27.46 -6.06 18.43
C ARG A 495 26.31 -5.06 18.52
N ALA A 496 25.84 -4.75 19.73
CA ALA A 496 24.81 -3.74 19.95
C ALA A 496 25.27 -2.36 19.45
N LEU A 497 26.50 -1.95 19.77
CA LEU A 497 27.07 -0.68 19.31
C LEU A 497 27.16 -0.64 17.77
N SER A 498 27.58 -1.74 17.14
CA SER A 498 27.61 -1.87 15.69
C SER A 498 26.21 -1.74 15.05
N ASP A 499 25.20 -2.38 15.65
CA ASP A 499 23.81 -2.28 15.21
C ASP A 499 23.29 -0.84 15.33
N CYS A 500 23.49 -0.18 16.47
CA CYS A 500 23.10 1.21 16.67
C CYS A 500 23.78 2.16 15.66
N ASN A 501 25.07 1.99 15.39
CA ASN A 501 25.79 2.77 14.40
C ASN A 501 25.24 2.53 12.98
N THR A 502 24.89 1.28 12.66
CA THR A 502 24.26 0.94 11.38
C THR A 502 22.89 1.60 11.25
N ALA A 503 22.07 1.55 12.30
CA ALA A 503 20.76 2.21 12.34
C ALA A 503 20.88 3.73 12.12
N LEU A 504 21.81 4.40 12.80
CA LEU A 504 22.07 5.83 12.65
C LEU A 504 22.66 6.20 11.28
N LYS A 505 23.44 5.31 10.65
CA LYS A 505 23.92 5.51 9.28
C LYS A 505 22.77 5.44 8.27
N LEU A 506 21.83 4.52 8.47
CA LEU A 506 20.65 4.36 7.61
C LEU A 506 19.62 5.47 7.82
N ARG A 507 19.43 5.92 9.07
CA ARG A 507 18.49 7.00 9.44
C ARG A 507 19.14 7.96 10.45
N PRO A 508 19.88 8.97 9.96
CA PRO A 508 20.54 9.95 10.82
C PRO A 508 19.55 10.78 11.66
N GLY A 509 19.96 11.22 12.85
CA GLY A 509 19.22 12.19 13.66
C GLY A 509 18.00 11.66 14.42
N SER A 510 17.76 10.33 14.42
CA SER A 510 16.68 9.73 15.21
C SER A 510 16.99 9.77 16.71
N ALA A 511 16.16 10.48 17.50
CA ALA A 511 16.33 10.64 18.94
C ALA A 511 16.35 9.29 19.69
N SER A 512 15.48 8.35 19.31
CA SER A 512 15.43 7.01 19.92
C SER A 512 16.66 6.16 19.60
N TYR A 513 17.36 6.45 18.48
CA TYR A 513 18.54 5.70 18.08
C TYR A 513 19.78 6.18 18.81
N LEU A 514 19.85 7.50 19.04
CA LEU A 514 20.85 8.11 19.91
C LEU A 514 20.68 7.60 21.36
N ASP A 515 19.45 7.57 21.87
CA ASP A 515 19.13 7.00 23.20
C ASP A 515 19.59 5.53 23.34
N SER A 516 19.31 4.70 22.32
CA SER A 516 19.73 3.29 22.32
C SER A 516 21.26 3.16 22.32
N ARG A 517 21.96 3.99 21.54
CA ARG A 517 23.43 3.98 21.50
C ARG A 517 24.05 4.49 22.80
N ALA A 518 23.44 5.51 23.41
CA ALA A 518 23.86 6.05 24.70
C ALA A 518 23.79 4.98 25.81
N LEU A 519 22.74 4.16 25.82
CA LEU A 519 22.62 3.04 26.74
C LEU A 519 23.75 2.01 26.56
N VAL A 520 24.08 1.64 25.33
CA VAL A 520 25.20 0.75 25.03
C VAL A 520 26.53 1.35 25.49
N GLN A 521 26.77 2.63 25.19
CA GLN A 521 27.99 3.32 25.60
C GLN A 521 28.13 3.42 27.12
N LEU A 522 27.02 3.68 27.83
CA LEU A 522 26.97 3.69 29.30
C LEU A 522 27.36 2.32 29.89
N ARG A 523 26.83 1.22 29.31
CA ARG A 523 27.21 -0.14 29.70
C ARG A 523 28.68 -0.45 29.43
N LEU A 524 29.21 0.06 28.32
CA LEU A 524 30.63 -0.03 27.98
C LEU A 524 31.54 0.91 28.80
N GLY A 525 31.00 1.71 29.72
CA GLY A 525 31.75 2.69 30.52
C GLY A 525 32.23 3.92 29.74
N LYS A 526 31.75 4.13 28.51
CA LYS A 526 32.08 5.28 27.66
C LYS A 526 31.22 6.49 28.03
N LEU A 527 31.43 7.03 29.24
CA LEU A 527 30.54 8.02 29.85
C LEU A 527 30.39 9.31 29.02
N ASP A 528 31.48 9.89 28.52
CA ASP A 528 31.41 11.13 27.73
C ASP A 528 30.61 10.95 26.44
N ALA A 529 30.79 9.82 25.76
CA ALA A 529 30.03 9.48 24.57
C ALA A 529 28.54 9.29 24.89
N ALA A 530 28.24 8.56 25.98
CA ALA A 530 26.87 8.33 26.42
C ALA A 530 26.14 9.64 26.75
N LEU A 531 26.80 10.55 27.48
CA LEU A 531 26.24 11.86 27.79
C LEU A 531 25.97 12.68 26.53
N ALA A 532 26.90 12.70 25.57
CA ALA A 532 26.71 13.42 24.31
C ALA A 532 25.51 12.88 23.50
N ASP A 533 25.33 11.56 23.45
CA ASP A 533 24.19 10.96 22.77
C ASP A 533 22.86 11.19 23.51
N TYR A 534 22.84 11.10 24.85
CA TYR A 534 21.65 11.46 25.64
C TYR A 534 21.28 12.93 25.47
N ASP A 535 22.25 13.84 25.47
CA ASP A 535 22.01 15.27 25.23
C ASP A 535 21.38 15.52 23.85
N ALA A 536 21.92 14.87 22.81
CA ALA A 536 21.38 14.97 21.47
C ALA A 536 19.96 14.37 21.37
N ALA A 537 19.72 13.23 22.02
CA ALA A 537 18.40 12.60 22.08
C ALA A 537 17.38 13.49 22.79
N LEU A 538 17.74 14.05 23.95
CA LEU A 538 16.88 14.93 24.76
C LEU A 538 16.68 16.30 24.13
N LYS A 539 17.62 16.80 23.33
CA LYS A 539 17.40 18.01 22.52
C LYS A 539 16.26 17.80 21.51
N ALA A 540 16.16 16.60 20.94
CA ALA A 540 15.09 16.25 19.99
C ALA A 540 13.79 15.81 20.68
N ASN A 541 13.87 15.15 21.84
CA ASN A 541 12.71 14.75 22.64
C ASN A 541 12.93 15.04 24.14
N PRO A 542 12.67 16.28 24.60
CA PRO A 542 13.00 16.71 25.96
C PRO A 542 12.21 16.01 27.08
N ARG A 543 11.12 15.33 26.75
CA ARG A 543 10.23 14.67 27.73
C ARG A 543 10.33 13.14 27.71
N ASN A 544 11.42 12.59 27.19
CA ASN A 544 11.69 11.16 27.30
C ASN A 544 12.15 10.80 28.71
N ALA A 545 11.27 10.19 29.50
CA ALA A 545 11.58 9.80 30.88
C ALA A 545 12.75 8.81 30.99
N TRP A 546 12.87 7.86 30.06
CA TRP A 546 13.96 6.89 30.09
C TRP A 546 15.31 7.56 29.82
N SER A 547 15.40 8.39 28.78
CA SER A 547 16.62 9.11 28.44
C SER A 547 17.06 10.06 29.55
N LEU A 548 16.13 10.78 30.19
CA LEU A 548 16.42 11.61 31.37
C LEU A 548 16.96 10.75 32.51
N TYR A 549 16.29 9.64 32.84
CA TYR A 549 16.73 8.76 33.92
C TYR A 549 18.13 8.22 33.66
N MET A 550 18.37 7.70 32.45
CA MET A 550 19.65 7.10 32.09
C MET A 550 20.78 8.11 31.89
N ARG A 551 20.48 9.35 31.47
CA ARG A 551 21.45 10.44 31.51
C ARG A 551 21.83 10.75 32.95
N GLY A 552 20.87 10.80 33.88
CA GLY A 552 21.14 10.95 35.30
C GLY A 552 22.02 9.83 35.89
N VAL A 553 21.83 8.59 35.45
CA VAL A 553 22.72 7.47 35.80
C VAL A 553 24.14 7.70 35.28
N ALA A 554 24.29 8.12 34.02
CA ALA A 554 25.59 8.42 33.42
C ALA A 554 26.29 9.62 34.11
N GLU A 555 25.55 10.67 34.43
CA GLU A 555 26.03 11.86 35.14
C GLU A 555 26.53 11.53 36.53
N ARG A 556 25.79 10.68 37.27
CA ARG A 556 26.22 10.18 38.58
C ARG A 556 27.54 9.42 38.51
N ARG A 557 27.68 8.52 37.52
CA ARG A 557 28.96 7.81 37.26
C ARG A 557 30.09 8.75 36.86
N ALA A 558 29.78 9.89 36.27
CA ALA A 558 30.73 10.95 35.93
C ALA A 558 30.97 11.97 37.06
N GLY A 559 30.40 11.78 38.26
CA GLY A 559 30.57 12.68 39.40
C GLY A 559 29.71 13.95 39.37
N LYS A 560 28.75 14.06 38.45
CA LYS A 560 27.86 15.22 38.27
C LYS A 560 26.57 15.07 39.08
N THR A 561 26.68 15.00 40.41
CA THR A 561 25.56 14.62 41.30
C THR A 561 24.33 15.53 41.18
N GLU A 562 24.50 16.85 41.15
CA GLU A 562 23.37 17.79 41.09
C GLU A 562 22.58 17.68 39.79
N ALA A 563 23.28 17.54 38.65
CA ALA A 563 22.64 17.33 37.34
C ALA A 563 21.88 16.00 37.34
N ALA A 564 22.50 14.94 37.87
CA ALA A 564 21.90 13.62 37.94
C ALA A 564 20.59 13.60 38.75
N ASP A 565 20.55 14.30 39.88
CA ASP A 565 19.36 14.41 40.71
C ASP A 565 18.24 15.22 40.04
N ALA A 566 18.59 16.30 39.32
CA ALA A 566 17.63 17.09 38.55
C ALA A 566 16.97 16.25 37.45
N ASP A 567 17.76 15.51 36.69
CA ASP A 567 17.29 14.65 35.61
C ASP A 567 16.44 13.48 36.11
N ARG A 568 16.89 12.81 37.18
CA ARG A 568 16.13 11.72 37.78
C ARG A 568 14.78 12.21 38.32
N LYS A 569 14.75 13.39 38.93
CA LYS A 569 13.51 14.03 39.38
C LYS A 569 12.58 14.33 38.20
N ALA A 570 13.11 14.88 37.10
CA ALA A 570 12.32 15.14 35.89
C ALA A 570 11.77 13.85 35.26
N ALA A 571 12.58 12.79 35.21
CA ALA A 571 12.17 11.48 34.71
C ALA A 571 11.01 10.88 35.52
N LEU A 572 11.15 10.87 36.86
CA LEU A 572 10.14 10.32 37.77
C LEU A 572 8.83 11.11 37.76
N ALA A 573 8.89 12.43 37.52
CA ALA A 573 7.71 13.25 37.33
C ALA A 573 6.93 12.90 36.04
N ILE A 574 7.60 12.36 35.02
CA ILE A 574 6.98 11.95 33.75
C ILE A 574 6.51 10.49 33.83
N ASN A 575 7.34 9.60 34.36
CA ASN A 575 7.02 8.19 34.53
C ASN A 575 7.55 7.68 35.88
N PRO A 576 6.68 7.52 36.90
CA PRO A 576 7.08 7.01 38.21
C PRO A 576 7.70 5.61 38.19
N ASP A 577 7.38 4.78 37.19
CA ASP A 577 7.88 3.41 37.08
C ASP A 577 9.25 3.30 36.38
N VAL A 578 9.82 4.42 35.90
CA VAL A 578 11.08 4.40 35.14
C VAL A 578 12.25 3.81 35.95
N ALA A 579 12.36 4.16 37.24
CA ALA A 579 13.38 3.62 38.12
C ALA A 579 13.20 2.11 38.36
N LYS A 580 11.95 1.68 38.56
CA LYS A 580 11.62 0.25 38.73
C LYS A 580 11.97 -0.55 37.46
N ARG A 581 11.71 0.02 36.28
CA ARG A 581 12.13 -0.58 35.00
C ARG A 581 13.64 -0.67 34.88
N ALA A 582 14.36 0.42 35.17
CA ALA A 582 15.82 0.44 35.13
C ALA A 582 16.44 -0.61 36.08
N ALA A 583 15.92 -0.72 37.31
CA ALA A 583 16.37 -1.71 38.29
C ALA A 583 16.22 -3.17 37.82
N ARG A 584 15.18 -3.51 37.04
CA ARG A 584 15.02 -4.87 36.47
C ARG A 584 16.19 -5.29 35.60
N TYR A 585 16.89 -4.31 35.03
CA TYR A 585 18.05 -4.54 34.17
C TYR A 585 19.37 -4.21 34.88
N GLY A 586 19.39 -3.84 36.16
CA GLY A 586 20.62 -3.41 36.85
C GLY A 586 21.16 -2.06 36.35
N LEU A 587 20.24 -1.13 36.05
CA LEU A 587 20.52 0.24 35.60
C LEU A 587 20.13 1.29 36.66
N ASP A 588 20.08 0.91 37.93
CA ASP A 588 19.52 1.70 39.03
C ASP A 588 20.41 2.85 39.53
N GLY A 589 21.71 2.85 39.19
CA GLY A 589 22.57 4.05 39.21
C GLY A 589 23.10 4.50 40.56
#